data_AF-A0ABD1U4P2-F1
#
_entry.id   AF-A0ABD1U4P2-F1
#
_cell.length_a   1.000
_cell.length_b   1.000
_cell.length_c   1.000
_cell.angle_alpha   90.00
_cell.angle_beta   90.00
_cell.angle_gamma   90.00
#
_symmetry.space_group_name_H-M   'P 1'
#
loop_
_entity.id
_entity.type
_entity.pdbx_description
1 polymer ?
#
loop_
_entity_poly.entity_id
_entity_poly.type
_entity_poly.pdbx_seq_one_letter_code
_entity_poly.pdbx_strand_id
1 'polypeptide(L)'
;MIFPRTSNVQLRKKLFRECSRSLCLCRHYKSYFHALLYAEDCYLEKWDGFEMKNVNLELHNAEILVKVGFLTRYKHKVKDEKIFITFEVGKNRPFLLSRDFISVRPSNGEGNEFQGIFYRLVGNNLLLAEFGDDFHSQYQPDCKYDVKFSFNRVCLKRAHHAITVASEALLRNLLFP
;
A
#
# COMPACT_ATOMS: atom_id res chain seq x y z
N MET A 1 -11.75 -24.33 6.94
CA MET A 1 -10.80 -24.76 7.99
C MET A 1 -10.14 -23.53 8.58
N ILE A 2 -10.38 -23.27 9.86
CA ILE A 2 -9.81 -22.15 10.61
C ILE A 2 -8.46 -22.63 11.15
N PHE A 3 -7.35 -22.06 10.69
CA PHE A 3 -6.03 -22.37 11.23
C PHE A 3 -5.72 -21.46 12.44
N PRO A 4 -5.28 -22.01 13.59
CA PRO A 4 -4.99 -21.22 14.79
C PRO A 4 -3.69 -20.42 14.66
N ARG A 5 -3.65 -19.26 15.33
CA ARG A 5 -2.72 -18.14 15.09
C ARG A 5 -1.30 -18.27 15.66
N THR A 6 -0.98 -19.25 16.51
CA THR A 6 0.21 -19.12 17.38
C THR A 6 1.35 -20.13 17.16
N SER A 7 1.16 -21.23 16.44
CA SER A 7 2.20 -22.28 16.26
C SER A 7 3.11 -22.09 15.02
N ASN A 8 3.01 -20.95 14.35
CA ASN A 8 3.22 -20.92 12.91
C ASN A 8 4.56 -20.25 12.50
N VAL A 9 5.13 -19.38 13.34
CA VAL A 9 6.30 -18.53 12.98
C VAL A 9 7.57 -19.35 12.68
N GLN A 10 7.84 -20.42 13.43
CA GLN A 10 9.04 -21.27 13.22
C GLN A 10 8.94 -22.12 11.95
N LEU A 11 7.76 -22.71 11.68
CA LEU A 11 7.48 -23.47 10.47
C LEU A 11 7.53 -22.58 9.22
N ARG A 12 7.05 -21.34 9.34
CA ARG A 12 7.03 -20.33 8.27
C ARG A 12 8.43 -19.90 7.82
N LYS A 13 9.39 -19.73 8.75
CA LYS A 13 10.79 -19.44 8.40
C LYS A 13 11.49 -20.60 7.67
N LYS A 14 11.06 -21.85 7.94
CA LYS A 14 11.63 -23.05 7.33
C LYS A 14 11.23 -23.17 5.84
N LEU A 15 9.97 -22.88 5.53
CA LEU A 15 9.42 -22.86 4.15
C LEU A 15 10.12 -21.82 3.24
N PHE A 16 10.50 -20.67 3.80
CA PHE A 16 11.22 -19.63 3.05
C PHE A 16 12.62 -20.08 2.59
N ARG A 17 13.33 -20.90 3.39
CA ARG A 17 14.67 -21.40 3.04
C ARG A 17 14.67 -22.49 1.96
N GLU A 18 13.62 -23.30 1.89
CA GLU A 18 13.55 -24.41 0.92
C GLU A 18 13.17 -23.94 -0.50
N CYS A 19 12.37 -22.86 -0.65
CA CYS A 19 11.93 -22.38 -1.96
C CYS A 19 13.03 -21.73 -2.82
N SER A 20 14.20 -21.41 -2.24
CA SER A 20 15.27 -20.69 -2.94
C SER A 20 16.12 -21.56 -3.87
N ARG A 21 16.02 -22.90 -3.82
CA ARG A 21 17.03 -23.81 -4.44
C ARG A 21 16.59 -24.59 -5.68
N SER A 22 15.31 -24.62 -6.08
CA SER A 22 14.89 -25.34 -7.29
C SER A 22 13.81 -24.58 -8.06
N LEU A 23 14.23 -23.88 -9.11
CA LEU A 23 13.32 -23.24 -10.06
C LEU A 23 12.96 -24.25 -11.16
N CYS A 24 11.71 -24.20 -11.63
CA CYS A 24 11.17 -24.91 -12.81
C CYS A 24 10.60 -26.33 -12.58
N LEU A 25 9.50 -26.42 -11.83
CA LEU A 25 8.43 -27.41 -12.09
C LEU A 25 7.10 -26.81 -11.58
N CYS A 26 5.94 -27.08 -12.21
CA CYS A 26 4.63 -26.51 -11.81
C CYS A 26 4.30 -26.67 -10.32
N ARG A 27 4.82 -27.73 -9.66
CA ARG A 27 4.70 -27.93 -8.20
C ARG A 27 5.47 -26.90 -7.36
N HIS A 28 6.57 -26.37 -7.88
CA HIS A 28 7.39 -25.36 -7.23
C HIS A 28 6.86 -23.94 -7.47
N TYR A 29 6.12 -23.70 -8.56
CA TYR A 29 5.55 -22.38 -8.85
C TYR A 29 4.64 -21.90 -7.72
N LYS A 30 3.67 -22.73 -7.32
CA LYS A 30 2.75 -22.42 -6.21
C LYS A 30 3.51 -22.09 -4.94
N SER A 31 4.37 -23.01 -4.49
CA SER A 31 5.10 -22.88 -3.23
C SER A 31 6.03 -21.67 -3.23
N TYR A 32 6.73 -21.43 -4.34
CA TYR A 32 7.64 -20.29 -4.50
C TYR A 32 6.89 -18.95 -4.40
N PHE A 33 5.86 -18.73 -5.22
CA PHE A 33 5.13 -17.46 -5.20
C PHE A 33 4.32 -17.29 -3.93
N HIS A 34 3.80 -18.38 -3.35
CA HIS A 34 3.14 -18.31 -2.05
C HIS A 34 4.11 -17.88 -0.95
N ALA A 35 5.36 -18.38 -0.95
CA ALA A 35 6.39 -17.94 -0.01
C ALA A 35 6.73 -16.45 -0.17
N LEU A 36 6.80 -15.95 -1.41
CA LEU A 36 7.03 -14.52 -1.67
C LEU A 36 5.88 -13.64 -1.20
N LEU A 37 4.63 -13.98 -1.56
CA LEU A 37 3.46 -13.22 -1.10
C LEU A 37 3.30 -13.29 0.43
N TYR A 38 3.68 -14.42 1.03
CA TYR A 38 3.68 -14.56 2.48
C TYR A 38 4.73 -13.67 3.16
N ALA A 39 5.92 -13.53 2.56
CA ALA A 39 6.92 -12.58 3.04
C ALA A 39 6.40 -11.13 2.99
N GLU A 40 5.65 -10.78 1.94
CA GLU A 40 4.98 -9.48 1.82
C GLU A 40 3.91 -9.29 2.91
N ASP A 41 3.05 -10.29 3.15
CA ASP A 41 2.08 -10.24 4.25
C ASP A 41 2.77 -9.99 5.61
N CYS A 42 3.86 -10.70 5.89
CA CYS A 42 4.64 -10.49 7.12
C CYS A 42 5.26 -9.08 7.20
N TYR A 43 5.70 -8.53 6.07
CA TYR A 43 6.18 -7.16 6.04
C TYR A 43 5.06 -6.18 6.42
N LEU A 44 3.87 -6.32 5.83
CA LEU A 44 2.73 -5.46 6.14
C LEU A 44 2.25 -5.61 7.59
N GLU A 45 2.24 -6.83 8.13
CA GLU A 45 1.90 -7.09 9.54
C GLU A 45 2.87 -6.41 10.51
N LYS A 46 4.17 -6.35 10.18
CA LYS A 46 5.19 -5.67 11.01
C LYS A 46 4.89 -4.17 11.15
N TRP A 47 4.37 -3.56 10.10
CA TRP A 47 4.09 -2.12 10.05
C TRP A 47 2.62 -1.79 10.36
N ASP A 48 1.81 -2.79 10.69
CA ASP A 48 0.44 -2.59 11.11
C ASP A 48 0.41 -1.83 12.44
N GLY A 49 -0.37 -0.75 12.50
CA GLY A 49 -0.42 0.14 13.66
C GLY A 49 0.79 1.07 13.82
N PHE A 50 1.73 1.12 12.86
CA PHE A 50 2.78 2.14 12.89
C PHE A 50 2.17 3.54 12.79
N GLU A 51 2.54 4.39 13.74
CA GLU A 51 2.03 5.74 13.90
C GLU A 51 3.19 6.73 14.09
N MET A 52 3.11 7.87 13.41
CA MET A 52 4.00 9.00 13.59
C MET A 52 3.26 10.08 14.35
N LYS A 53 3.80 10.51 15.49
CA LYS A 53 3.14 11.50 16.35
C LYS A 53 3.64 12.91 16.09
N ASN A 54 2.78 13.89 16.31
CA ASN A 54 3.10 15.32 16.27
C ASN A 54 3.74 15.80 14.94
N VAL A 55 3.19 15.34 13.82
CA VAL A 55 3.66 15.67 12.48
C VAL A 55 3.07 17.03 12.05
N ASN A 56 3.90 17.84 11.38
CA ASN A 56 3.44 19.04 10.67
C ASN A 56 2.90 18.65 9.31
N LEU A 57 1.64 19.01 9.04
CA LEU A 57 1.02 18.83 7.73
C LEU A 57 0.98 20.19 7.02
N GLU A 58 1.41 20.22 5.77
CA GLU A 58 1.40 21.42 4.92
C GLU A 58 0.51 21.21 3.70
N LEU A 59 -0.19 22.26 3.27
CA LEU A 59 -0.92 22.26 2.01
C LEU A 59 0.05 22.56 0.87
N HIS A 60 0.07 21.68 -0.14
CA HIS A 60 0.89 21.84 -1.33
C HIS A 60 0.01 21.77 -2.58
N ASN A 61 -0.12 22.91 -3.27
CA ASN A 61 -0.79 22.96 -4.56
C ASN A 61 0.13 22.38 -5.63
N ALA A 62 -0.28 21.30 -6.30
CA ALA A 62 0.46 20.75 -7.42
C ALA A 62 -0.40 20.67 -8.68
N GLU A 63 0.18 21.07 -9.81
CA GLU A 63 -0.41 20.81 -11.13
C GLU A 63 -0.28 19.33 -11.46
N ILE A 64 -1.40 18.60 -11.52
CA ILE A 64 -1.40 17.23 -12.01
C ILE A 64 -1.74 17.24 -13.50
N LEU A 65 -0.86 16.64 -14.30
CA LEU A 65 -1.18 16.32 -15.69
C LEU A 65 -2.04 15.05 -15.73
N VAL A 66 -3.36 15.22 -15.76
CA VAL A 66 -4.27 14.10 -16.00
C VAL A 66 -4.22 13.77 -17.50
N LYS A 67 -3.75 12.57 -17.84
CA LYS A 67 -3.85 12.05 -19.22
C LYS A 67 -5.28 11.56 -19.45
N VAL A 68 -6.11 12.39 -20.05
CA VAL A 68 -7.44 11.98 -20.52
C VAL A 68 -7.27 11.32 -21.89
N GLY A 69 -7.65 10.04 -22.00
CA GLY A 69 -7.78 9.33 -23.29
C GLY A 69 -6.78 8.20 -23.51
N PHE A 70 -7.14 6.98 -23.07
CA PHE A 70 -6.57 5.75 -23.65
C PHE A 70 -7.33 5.30 -24.91
N LEU A 71 -8.48 5.92 -25.23
CA LEU A 71 -9.38 5.49 -26.32
C LEU A 71 -9.53 6.51 -27.46
N THR A 72 -9.05 7.74 -27.32
CA THR A 72 -9.17 8.79 -28.35
C THR A 72 -7.79 9.19 -28.86
N ARG A 73 -7.60 9.32 -30.19
CA ARG A 73 -6.35 9.76 -30.84
C ARG A 73 -5.91 11.19 -30.45
N TYR A 74 -6.71 11.90 -29.66
CA TYR A 74 -6.46 13.26 -29.20
C TYR A 74 -6.10 13.25 -27.72
N LYS A 75 -4.80 13.36 -27.44
CA LYS A 75 -4.27 13.52 -26.07
C LYS A 75 -4.49 14.96 -25.61
N HIS A 76 -5.65 15.26 -25.03
CA HIS A 76 -5.81 16.52 -24.31
C HIS A 76 -5.18 16.37 -22.93
N LYS A 77 -4.18 17.21 -22.63
CA LYS A 77 -3.68 17.39 -21.27
C LYS A 77 -4.59 18.41 -20.60
N VAL A 78 -5.53 17.93 -19.79
CA VAL A 78 -6.27 18.81 -18.89
C VAL A 78 -5.37 19.03 -17.68
N LYS A 79 -5.10 20.30 -17.37
CA LYS A 79 -4.42 20.68 -16.13
C LYS A 79 -5.49 20.77 -15.06
N ASP A 80 -5.44 19.87 -14.09
CA ASP A 80 -6.21 20.02 -12.86
C ASP A 80 -5.26 20.47 -11.75
N GLU A 81 -5.62 21.57 -11.10
CA GLU A 81 -5.00 21.99 -9.85
C GLU A 81 -5.53 21.09 -8.76
N LYS A 82 -4.64 20.37 -8.08
CA LYS A 82 -5.01 19.54 -6.95
C LYS A 82 -4.21 19.96 -5.73
N ILE A 83 -4.92 20.09 -4.62
CA ILE A 83 -4.35 20.38 -3.32
C ILE A 83 -3.93 19.06 -2.70
N PHE A 84 -2.64 18.94 -2.37
CA PHE A 84 -2.10 17.81 -1.63
C PHE A 84 -1.79 18.23 -0.20
N ILE A 85 -1.78 17.25 0.68
CA ILE A 85 -1.17 17.37 2.00
C ILE A 85 0.22 16.77 1.93
N THR A 86 1.19 17.52 2.44
CA THR A 86 2.59 17.14 2.45
C THR A 86 3.18 17.14 3.85
N PHE A 87 4.04 16.16 4.10
CA PHE A 87 4.81 16.07 5.33
C PHE A 87 6.06 15.21 5.12
N GLU A 88 7.09 15.46 5.93
CA GLU A 88 8.32 14.70 5.87
C GLU A 88 8.16 13.34 6.55
N VAL A 89 8.60 12.29 5.87
CA VAL A 89 8.60 10.94 6.41
C VAL A 89 10.03 10.48 6.59
N GLY A 90 10.42 10.26 7.85
CA GLY A 90 11.78 9.83 8.19
C GLY A 90 12.22 8.54 7.49
N LYS A 91 13.48 8.13 7.69
CA LYS A 91 14.04 6.92 7.09
C LYS A 91 13.39 5.62 7.59
N ASN A 92 12.89 5.62 8.84
CA ASN A 92 12.29 4.46 9.46
C ASN A 92 10.77 4.45 9.22
N ARG A 93 10.37 4.09 8.00
CA ARG A 93 8.97 4.09 7.56
C ARG A 93 8.65 2.82 6.76
N PRO A 94 7.37 2.44 6.68
CA PRO A 94 6.95 1.43 5.74
C PRO A 94 7.14 1.88 4.28
N PHE A 95 7.30 0.91 3.40
CA PHE A 95 7.27 1.13 1.96
C PHE A 95 5.81 1.31 1.53
N LEU A 96 5.50 2.48 0.95
CA LEU A 96 4.16 2.86 0.55
C LEU A 96 4.01 2.77 -0.97
N LEU A 97 2.92 2.18 -1.41
CA LEU A 97 2.50 2.12 -2.79
C LEU A 97 1.40 3.14 -3.04
N SER A 98 1.37 3.71 -4.24
CA SER A 98 0.27 4.60 -4.66
C SER A 98 -1.07 3.91 -4.38
N ARG A 99 -2.01 4.66 -3.79
CA ARG A 99 -3.32 4.18 -3.31
C ARG A 99 -3.32 3.42 -1.97
N ASP A 100 -2.21 3.37 -1.26
CA ASP A 100 -2.23 3.08 0.17
C ASP A 100 -2.93 4.23 0.92
N PHE A 101 -3.44 3.93 2.10
CA PHE A 101 -4.22 4.87 2.90
C PHE A 101 -3.36 5.51 3.98
N ILE A 102 -3.65 6.78 4.24
CA ILE A 102 -3.02 7.56 5.30
C ILE A 102 -4.15 8.13 6.15
N SER A 103 -4.20 7.75 7.42
CA SER A 103 -5.09 8.35 8.39
C SER A 103 -4.37 9.47 9.13
N VAL A 104 -5.05 10.58 9.36
CA VAL A 104 -4.55 11.69 10.18
C VAL A 104 -5.55 12.05 11.25
N ARG A 105 -5.06 12.37 12.44
CA ARG A 105 -5.86 12.85 13.57
C ARG A 105 -5.14 14.00 14.25
N PRO A 106 -5.83 15.07 14.67
CA PRO A 106 -5.22 16.11 15.51
C PRO A 106 -4.59 15.51 16.78
N SER A 107 -3.33 15.84 17.07
CA SER A 107 -2.58 15.32 18.22
C SER A 107 -3.10 15.86 19.56
N ASN A 108 -3.87 16.95 19.55
CA ASN A 108 -4.54 17.51 20.73
C ASN A 108 -5.68 16.61 21.26
N GLY A 109 -6.03 15.53 20.54
CA GLY A 109 -7.08 14.60 20.94
C GLY A 109 -8.50 15.10 20.68
N GLU A 110 -8.65 16.32 20.17
CA GLU A 110 -9.93 16.92 19.80
C GLU A 110 -10.07 16.87 18.27
N GLY A 111 -10.87 15.91 17.78
CA GLY A 111 -11.22 15.87 16.36
C GLY A 111 -11.43 14.47 15.80
N ASN A 112 -11.97 14.45 14.58
CA ASN A 112 -12.17 13.22 13.83
C ASN A 112 -10.87 12.71 13.21
N GLU A 113 -10.81 11.41 12.96
CA GLU A 113 -9.77 10.82 12.11
C GLU A 113 -10.20 10.95 10.65
N PHE A 114 -9.32 11.52 9.84
CA PHE A 114 -9.54 11.70 8.42
C PHE A 114 -8.67 10.73 7.64
N GLN A 115 -9.23 10.13 6.59
CA GLN A 115 -8.52 9.20 5.74
C GLN A 115 -8.23 9.84 4.38
N GLY A 116 -6.97 9.81 4.00
CA GLY A 116 -6.46 10.20 2.71
C GLY A 116 -5.81 9.04 1.97
N ILE A 117 -5.36 9.32 0.76
CA ILE A 117 -4.75 8.38 -0.15
C ILE A 117 -3.32 8.83 -0.45
N PHE A 118 -2.35 7.94 -0.23
CA PHE A 118 -0.97 8.16 -0.61
C PHE A 118 -0.85 8.28 -2.13
N TYR A 119 -0.29 9.41 -2.58
CA TYR A 119 -0.05 9.66 -3.98
C TYR A 119 1.36 9.23 -4.37
N ARG A 120 2.38 9.86 -3.79
CA ARG A 120 3.80 9.55 -4.04
C ARG A 120 4.74 10.16 -2.99
N LEU A 121 6.00 9.75 -3.05
CA LEU A 121 7.12 10.46 -2.42
C LEU A 121 7.83 11.36 -3.44
N VAL A 122 8.32 12.51 -2.96
CA VAL A 122 9.10 13.50 -3.72
C VAL A 122 10.36 13.87 -2.93
N GLY A 123 11.49 14.03 -3.62
CA GLY A 123 12.75 14.51 -3.03
C GLY A 123 13.23 13.68 -1.83
N ASN A 124 13.63 14.38 -0.76
CA ASN A 124 14.16 13.82 0.49
C ASN A 124 13.08 13.25 1.43
N ASN A 125 12.17 12.42 0.90
CA ASN A 125 11.06 11.80 1.63
C ASN A 125 9.89 12.71 2.02
N LEU A 126 9.62 13.74 1.21
CA LEU A 126 8.38 14.48 1.32
C LEU A 126 7.26 13.62 0.75
N LEU A 127 6.30 13.26 1.59
CA LEU A 127 5.14 12.48 1.20
C LEU A 127 4.04 13.39 0.70
N LEU A 128 3.38 13.03 -0.40
CA LEU A 128 2.19 13.69 -0.92
C LEU A 128 0.99 12.77 -0.74
N ALA A 129 -0.05 13.27 -0.09
CA ALA A 129 -1.30 12.59 0.15
C ALA A 129 -2.49 13.43 -0.31
N GLU A 130 -3.51 12.75 -0.81
CA GLU A 130 -4.78 13.36 -1.20
C GLU A 130 -5.80 13.15 -0.09
N PHE A 131 -6.49 14.21 0.33
CA PHE A 131 -7.56 14.13 1.31
C PHE A 131 -8.87 14.65 0.71
N GLY A 132 -9.98 14.32 1.36
CA GLY A 132 -11.29 14.84 1.00
C GLY A 132 -11.52 16.27 1.49
N ASP A 133 -12.57 16.91 0.99
CA ASP A 133 -12.97 18.26 1.38
C ASP A 133 -13.33 18.38 2.87
N ASP A 134 -13.72 17.26 3.49
CA ASP A 134 -13.99 17.13 4.92
C ASP A 134 -12.76 17.42 5.77
N PHE A 135 -11.58 16.96 5.35
CA PHE A 135 -10.32 17.30 5.98
C PHE A 135 -9.92 18.75 5.67
N HIS A 136 -10.00 19.16 4.40
CA HIS A 136 -9.57 20.50 3.99
C HIS A 136 -10.35 21.62 4.70
N SER A 137 -11.63 21.42 4.98
CA SER A 137 -12.48 22.38 5.73
C SER A 137 -12.12 22.49 7.21
N GLN A 138 -11.47 21.47 7.79
CA GLN A 138 -11.11 21.40 9.21
C GLN A 138 -9.59 21.50 9.44
N TYR A 139 -8.80 21.66 8.38
CA TYR A 139 -7.36 21.76 8.46
C TYR A 139 -6.94 23.03 9.22
N GLN A 140 -5.98 22.87 10.13
CA GLN A 140 -5.41 23.95 10.91
C GLN A 140 -3.88 23.96 10.71
N PRO A 141 -3.30 25.04 10.14
CA PRO A 141 -1.87 25.12 9.84
C PRO A 141 -0.94 24.92 11.04
N ASP A 142 -1.33 25.45 12.20
CA ASP A 142 -0.53 25.39 13.43
C ASP A 142 -0.78 24.11 14.25
N CYS A 143 -1.70 23.26 13.80
CA CYS A 143 -2.06 22.03 14.49
C CYS A 143 -1.08 20.90 14.14
N LYS A 144 -0.74 20.10 15.14
CA LYS A 144 0.05 18.87 14.99
C LYS A 144 -0.89 17.70 14.76
N TYR A 145 -0.49 16.77 13.91
CA TYR A 145 -1.28 15.60 13.59
C TYR A 145 -0.53 14.31 13.87
N ASP A 146 -1.24 13.33 14.40
CA ASP A 146 -0.80 11.94 14.46
C ASP A 146 -1.20 11.25 13.15
N VAL A 147 -0.21 10.62 12.51
CA VAL A 147 -0.33 10.02 11.18
C VAL A 147 -0.17 8.52 11.27
N LYS A 148 -1.14 7.78 10.75
CA LYS A 148 -1.12 6.32 10.69
C LYS A 148 -1.20 5.85 9.25
N PHE A 149 -0.43 4.81 8.93
CA PHE A 149 -0.43 4.21 7.61
C PHE A 149 -1.29 2.95 7.58
N SER A 150 -2.04 2.75 6.49
CA SER A 150 -2.85 1.56 6.26
C SER A 150 -2.68 1.10 4.82
N PHE A 151 -2.31 -0.16 4.62
CA PHE A 151 -1.91 -0.67 3.31
C PHE A 151 -3.08 -1.28 2.54
N ASN A 152 -3.15 -1.02 1.24
CA ASN A 152 -4.15 -1.61 0.38
C ASN A 152 -3.82 -3.07 0.07
N ARG A 153 -4.45 -3.99 0.81
CA ARG A 153 -4.23 -5.44 0.66
C ARG A 153 -4.99 -6.08 -0.50
N VAL A 154 -5.75 -5.33 -1.29
CA VAL A 154 -6.59 -5.89 -2.37
C VAL A 154 -5.75 -6.59 -3.43
N CYS A 155 -4.67 -5.95 -3.89
CA CYS A 155 -3.78 -6.54 -4.88
C CYS A 155 -3.10 -7.81 -4.36
N LEU A 156 -2.67 -7.80 -3.10
CA LEU A 156 -2.04 -8.95 -2.45
C LEU A 156 -3.02 -10.13 -2.32
N LYS A 157 -4.25 -9.88 -1.89
CA LYS A 157 -5.32 -10.90 -1.83
C LYS A 157 -5.64 -11.47 -3.21
N ARG A 158 -5.70 -10.63 -4.24
CA ARG A 158 -5.93 -11.06 -5.63
C ARG A 158 -4.77 -11.93 -6.13
N ALA A 159 -3.53 -11.59 -5.81
CA ALA A 159 -2.36 -12.39 -6.17
C ALA A 159 -2.39 -13.79 -5.53
N HIS A 160 -2.70 -13.87 -4.24
CA HIS A 160 -2.90 -15.15 -3.54
C HIS A 160 -3.97 -16.02 -4.19
N HIS A 161 -5.11 -15.40 -4.54
CA HIS A 161 -6.19 -16.09 -5.22
C HIS A 161 -5.77 -16.55 -6.63
N ALA A 162 -5.13 -15.68 -7.41
CA ALA A 162 -4.67 -15.99 -8.76
C ALA A 162 -3.67 -17.16 -8.78
N ILE A 163 -2.72 -17.22 -7.84
CA ILE A 163 -1.79 -18.36 -7.74
C ILE A 163 -2.53 -19.65 -7.40
N THR A 164 -3.52 -19.57 -6.50
CA THR A 164 -4.33 -20.75 -6.13
C THR A 164 -5.07 -21.30 -7.35
N VAL A 165 -5.77 -20.43 -8.08
CA VAL A 165 -6.50 -20.79 -9.30
C VAL A 165 -5.55 -21.28 -10.40
N ALA A 166 -4.45 -20.57 -10.65
CA ALA A 166 -3.46 -20.98 -11.65
C ALA A 166 -2.86 -22.34 -11.33
N SER A 167 -2.60 -22.65 -10.06
CA SER A 167 -2.09 -23.97 -9.66
C SER A 167 -3.09 -25.10 -9.95
N GLU A 168 -4.38 -24.83 -9.78
CA GLU A 168 -5.46 -25.77 -10.10
C GLU A 168 -5.67 -25.94 -11.61
N ALA A 169 -5.52 -24.86 -12.39
CA ALA A 169 -5.61 -24.88 -13.86
C ALA A 169 -4.36 -25.49 -14.53
N LEU A 170 -3.16 -25.26 -13.96
CA LEU A 170 -1.89 -25.84 -14.39
C LEU A 170 -1.88 -27.37 -14.24
N LEU A 171 -2.60 -27.91 -13.24
CA LEU A 171 -2.85 -29.35 -13.11
C LEU A 171 -3.70 -29.91 -14.27
N ARG A 172 -4.35 -29.06 -15.06
CA ARG A 172 -5.20 -29.41 -16.21
C ARG A 172 -4.58 -29.02 -17.58
N ASN A 173 -3.29 -28.70 -17.64
CA ASN A 173 -2.54 -28.34 -18.86
C ASN A 173 -3.07 -27.11 -19.63
N LEU A 174 -3.86 -26.23 -19.01
CA LEU A 174 -4.35 -25.02 -19.66
C LEU A 174 -3.50 -23.83 -19.21
N LEU A 175 -2.44 -23.55 -19.97
CA LEU A 175 -1.70 -22.30 -19.89
C LEU A 175 -2.13 -21.40 -21.04
N PHE A 176 -3.13 -20.57 -20.75
CA PHE A 176 -3.67 -19.50 -21.60
C PHE A 176 -4.36 -19.95 -22.91
N PRO A 177 -5.28 -19.15 -23.48
CA PRO A 177 -5.70 -19.28 -24.88
C PRO A 177 -4.53 -19.06 -25.84
#